data_AF-A0AAW0K4H3-F1
#
_entry.id   AF-A0AAW0K4H3-F1
#
_cell.length_a   1.000
_cell.length_b   1.000
_cell.length_c   1.000
_cell.angle_alpha   90.00
_cell.angle_beta   90.00
_cell.angle_gamma   90.00
#
_symmetry.space_group_name_H-M   'P 1'
#
loop_
_entity.id
_entity.type
_entity.pdbx_description
1 polymer ?
#
loop_
_entity_poly.entity_id
_entity_poly.type
_entity_poly.pdbx_seq_one_letter_code
_entity_poly.pdbx_strand_id
1 'polypeptide(L)'
;MNILLPRKLKLEENVANIWPEFGSNRKDLIKVHHVLNHTSGLHNALANITREDPLQLSDWDECLNHIALSVPETEPGQEQLYHHLSFGWLCGGIIEHASGKKFKEILEEAFIHPLQIEGELYIGIPPGKCVESRLATLTIDKDDLQKLLGVCSRLATRTLDKDDHEKLLRVISRFDIPSTIQPGDVSQAATTLPVIFNSLNVRRAIIPAANGHCSARALARYYAALADGGFRRAISKDGSIVGFGHSGLGGSTGFADMNNRFAIAVTVNKMSFGAVTGNIINFVCSELNIPVPEEFSIFSEMGPNAQICLGRLLNN
;
A
#
# COMPACT_ATOMS: atom_id res chain seq x y z
N MET A 1 17.74 -7.59 -3.88
CA MET A 1 17.29 -7.53 -2.46
C MET A 1 18.09 -8.55 -1.67
N ASN A 2 19.08 -8.10 -0.87
CA ASN A 2 20.04 -8.96 -0.14
C ASN A 2 19.61 -9.20 1.32
N ILE A 3 18.32 -9.08 1.62
CA ILE A 3 17.87 -9.07 3.00
C ILE A 3 17.71 -10.52 3.47
N LEU A 4 18.76 -11.02 4.15
CA LEU A 4 18.72 -12.19 5.05
C LEU A 4 18.38 -13.55 4.47
N LEU A 5 18.26 -13.67 3.15
CA LEU A 5 17.96 -14.95 2.53
C LEU A 5 19.25 -15.78 2.40
N PRO A 6 19.21 -17.10 2.72
CA PRO A 6 20.33 -18.00 2.48
C PRO A 6 20.69 -18.10 0.97
N ARG A 7 19.77 -17.63 0.10
CA ARG A 7 19.98 -17.46 -1.34
C ARG A 7 19.49 -16.08 -1.80
N LYS A 8 20.15 -15.49 -2.80
CA LYS A 8 19.61 -14.27 -3.45
C LYS A 8 18.38 -14.63 -4.28
N LEU A 9 17.25 -13.99 -4.01
CA LEU A 9 16.07 -14.07 -4.87
C LEU A 9 16.38 -13.48 -6.25
N LYS A 10 16.14 -14.27 -7.29
CA LYS A 10 16.28 -13.82 -8.68
C LYS A 10 14.92 -13.33 -9.16
N LEU A 11 14.89 -12.16 -9.79
CA LEU A 11 13.66 -11.56 -10.32
C LEU A 11 12.99 -12.42 -11.40
N GLU A 12 13.80 -13.15 -12.19
CA GLU A 12 13.34 -14.05 -13.24
C GLU A 12 12.95 -15.46 -12.76
N GLU A 13 13.12 -15.76 -11.47
CA GLU A 13 12.76 -17.07 -10.93
C GLU A 13 11.23 -17.20 -10.81
N ASN A 14 10.71 -18.36 -11.20
CA ASN A 14 9.30 -18.69 -11.00
C ASN A 14 9.01 -18.80 -9.50
N VAL A 15 7.93 -18.17 -9.05
CA VAL A 15 7.48 -18.22 -7.65
C VAL A 15 7.22 -19.66 -7.21
N ALA A 16 6.72 -20.51 -8.10
CA ALA A 16 6.50 -21.93 -7.84
C ALA A 16 7.78 -22.72 -7.48
N ASN A 17 8.97 -22.25 -7.87
CA ASN A 17 10.23 -22.88 -7.46
C ASN A 17 10.61 -22.52 -6.01
N ILE A 18 10.00 -21.49 -5.46
CA ILE A 18 10.23 -20.94 -4.13
C ILE A 18 9.17 -21.47 -3.17
N TRP A 19 7.91 -21.38 -3.61
CA TRP A 19 6.70 -21.73 -2.91
C TRP A 19 5.93 -22.76 -3.77
N PRO A 20 6.19 -24.07 -3.62
CA PRO A 20 5.65 -25.10 -4.52
C PRO A 20 4.12 -25.13 -4.62
N GLU A 21 3.42 -24.91 -3.51
CA GLU A 21 1.96 -24.89 -3.42
C GLU A 21 1.35 -23.77 -4.28
N PHE A 22 2.11 -22.70 -4.53
CA PHE A 22 1.71 -21.61 -5.40
C PHE A 22 1.60 -22.03 -6.87
N GLY A 23 2.27 -23.11 -7.31
CA GLY A 23 2.34 -23.50 -8.73
C GLY A 23 1.04 -23.97 -9.38
N SER A 24 -0.06 -24.09 -8.64
CA SER A 24 -1.36 -24.51 -9.15
C SER A 24 -2.02 -23.46 -10.06
N ASN A 25 -3.06 -23.83 -10.82
CA ASN A 25 -3.91 -22.90 -11.58
C ASN A 25 -3.15 -21.96 -12.54
N ARG A 26 -2.19 -22.51 -13.31
CA ARG A 26 -1.38 -21.77 -14.31
C ARG A 26 -0.45 -20.70 -13.71
N LYS A 27 -0.23 -20.74 -12.39
CA LYS A 27 0.68 -19.82 -11.68
C LYS A 27 2.16 -20.23 -11.77
N ASP A 28 2.47 -21.35 -12.41
CA ASP A 28 3.82 -21.84 -12.69
C ASP A 28 4.65 -20.87 -13.54
N LEU A 29 4.00 -20.00 -14.32
CA LEU A 29 4.63 -18.96 -15.15
C LEU A 29 4.86 -17.63 -14.40
N ILE A 30 4.35 -17.47 -13.18
CA ILE A 30 4.50 -16.24 -12.41
C ILE A 30 5.93 -16.17 -11.87
N LYS A 31 6.65 -15.13 -12.29
CA LYS A 31 7.99 -14.79 -11.81
C LYS A 31 7.94 -13.84 -10.61
N VAL A 32 9.03 -13.78 -9.85
CA VAL A 32 9.17 -12.86 -8.71
C VAL A 32 8.91 -11.40 -9.15
N HIS A 33 9.43 -10.97 -10.30
CA HIS A 33 9.20 -9.60 -10.75
C HIS A 33 7.72 -9.32 -11.06
N HIS A 34 6.93 -10.30 -11.53
CA HIS A 34 5.50 -10.12 -11.81
C HIS A 34 4.72 -9.76 -10.53
N VAL A 35 5.15 -10.31 -9.39
CA VAL A 35 4.56 -9.96 -8.10
C VAL A 35 4.98 -8.53 -7.70
N LEU A 36 6.28 -8.23 -7.79
CA LEU A 36 6.84 -6.95 -7.35
C LEU A 36 6.39 -5.75 -8.18
N ASN A 37 6.11 -5.94 -9.47
CA ASN A 37 5.66 -4.88 -10.37
C ASN A 37 4.13 -4.86 -10.56
N HIS A 38 3.38 -5.68 -9.80
CA HIS A 38 1.92 -5.79 -9.88
C HIS A 38 1.35 -6.35 -11.20
N THR A 39 2.10 -7.20 -11.92
CA THR A 39 1.63 -7.87 -13.15
C THR A 39 1.33 -9.36 -13.00
N SER A 40 1.19 -9.90 -11.79
CA SER A 40 0.93 -11.34 -11.59
C SER A 40 -0.51 -11.78 -11.81
N GLY A 41 -1.45 -10.84 -12.04
CA GLY A 41 -2.87 -11.13 -12.19
C GLY A 41 -3.61 -11.51 -10.90
N LEU A 42 -2.98 -11.36 -9.73
CA LEU A 42 -3.51 -11.77 -8.42
C LEU A 42 -3.97 -10.59 -7.55
N HIS A 43 -4.30 -9.47 -8.20
CA HIS A 43 -4.62 -8.20 -7.54
C HIS A 43 -5.85 -8.28 -6.62
N ASN A 44 -6.77 -9.21 -6.90
CA ASN A 44 -7.99 -9.46 -6.13
C ASN A 44 -8.01 -10.84 -5.43
N ALA A 45 -6.87 -11.54 -5.29
CA ALA A 45 -6.83 -12.91 -4.76
C ALA A 45 -7.49 -13.10 -3.37
N LEU A 46 -7.57 -12.05 -2.55
CA LEU A 46 -8.23 -12.07 -1.24
C LEU A 46 -9.57 -11.32 -1.20
N ALA A 47 -10.05 -10.81 -2.35
CA ALA A 47 -11.23 -9.93 -2.38
C ALA A 47 -12.51 -10.65 -1.94
N ASN A 48 -12.70 -11.91 -2.31
CA ASN A 48 -13.90 -12.66 -1.97
C ASN A 48 -13.99 -12.94 -0.47
N ILE A 49 -12.93 -13.48 0.14
CA ILE A 49 -12.92 -13.74 1.58
C ILE A 49 -13.06 -12.46 2.40
N THR A 50 -12.47 -11.35 1.92
CA THR A 50 -12.59 -10.05 2.59
C THR A 50 -14.02 -9.51 2.54
N ARG A 51 -14.75 -9.75 1.44
CA ARG A 51 -16.16 -9.35 1.32
C ARG A 51 -17.08 -10.15 2.22
N GLU A 52 -16.80 -11.45 2.38
CA GLU A 52 -17.60 -12.35 3.23
C GLU A 52 -17.32 -12.12 4.72
N ASP A 53 -16.06 -12.12 5.12
CA ASP A 53 -15.63 -11.86 6.49
C ASP A 53 -14.25 -11.19 6.51
N PRO A 54 -14.18 -9.86 6.71
CA PRO A 54 -12.92 -9.12 6.80
C PRO A 54 -11.97 -9.62 7.90
N LEU A 55 -12.48 -10.31 8.92
CA LEU A 55 -11.62 -10.83 10.00
C LEU A 55 -10.78 -12.02 9.56
N GLN A 56 -11.13 -12.71 8.46
CA GLN A 56 -10.31 -13.78 7.89
C GLN A 56 -8.93 -13.30 7.45
N LEU A 57 -8.78 -12.01 7.12
CA LEU A 57 -7.47 -11.40 6.88
C LEU A 57 -6.54 -11.45 8.10
N SER A 58 -7.06 -11.75 9.28
CA SER A 58 -6.25 -11.90 10.49
C SER A 58 -5.50 -13.24 10.54
N ASP A 59 -5.91 -14.21 9.72
CA ASP A 59 -5.26 -15.52 9.63
C ASP A 59 -4.25 -15.54 8.48
N TRP A 60 -2.97 -15.53 8.84
CA TRP A 60 -1.86 -15.51 7.89
C TRP A 60 -1.83 -16.74 7.01
N ASP A 61 -1.90 -17.93 7.62
CA ASP A 61 -1.73 -19.19 6.92
C ASP A 61 -2.93 -19.47 6.00
N GLU A 62 -4.15 -19.12 6.44
CA GLU A 62 -5.34 -19.25 5.60
C GLU A 62 -5.30 -18.31 4.39
N CYS A 63 -4.87 -17.06 4.57
CA CYS A 63 -4.69 -16.13 3.45
C CYS A 63 -3.62 -16.61 2.45
N LEU A 64 -2.52 -17.21 2.93
CA LEU A 64 -1.52 -17.82 2.04
C LEU A 64 -2.12 -18.99 1.26
N ASN A 65 -2.92 -19.84 1.89
CA ASN A 65 -3.62 -20.94 1.24
C ASN A 65 -4.58 -20.43 0.16
N HIS A 66 -5.37 -19.40 0.45
CA HIS A 66 -6.24 -18.76 -0.54
C HIS A 66 -5.47 -18.22 -1.74
N ILE A 67 -4.33 -17.55 -1.52
CA ILE A 67 -3.48 -17.06 -2.61
C ILE A 67 -2.91 -18.23 -3.43
N ALA A 68 -2.44 -19.29 -2.77
CA ALA A 68 -1.90 -20.46 -3.44
C ALA A 68 -2.96 -21.16 -4.30
N LEU A 69 -4.23 -21.16 -3.89
CA LEU A 69 -5.35 -21.76 -4.63
C LEU A 69 -6.03 -20.81 -5.63
N SER A 70 -5.67 -19.52 -5.63
CA SER A 70 -6.28 -18.54 -6.51
C SER A 70 -5.95 -18.78 -7.99
N VAL A 71 -6.83 -18.30 -8.86
CA VAL A 71 -6.62 -18.25 -10.32
C VAL A 71 -6.28 -16.79 -10.68
N PRO A 72 -5.21 -16.52 -11.44
CA PRO A 72 -4.94 -15.17 -11.95
C PRO A 72 -6.12 -14.66 -12.80
N GLU A 73 -6.59 -13.45 -12.51
CA GLU A 73 -7.68 -12.81 -13.27
C GLU A 73 -7.19 -12.31 -14.64
N THR A 74 -5.90 -11.98 -14.74
CA THR A 74 -5.23 -11.60 -15.98
C THR A 74 -4.03 -12.51 -16.23
N GLU A 75 -3.61 -12.62 -17.49
CA GLU A 75 -2.42 -13.38 -17.83
C GLU A 75 -1.18 -12.73 -17.19
N PRO A 76 -0.33 -13.51 -16.47
CA PRO A 76 0.87 -12.97 -15.84
C PRO A 76 1.78 -12.22 -16.82
N GLY A 77 2.09 -10.98 -16.47
CA GLY A 77 2.94 -10.08 -17.25
C GLY A 77 2.20 -9.18 -18.25
N GLN A 78 0.90 -9.39 -18.49
CA GLN A 78 0.15 -8.62 -19.50
C GLN A 78 -0.41 -7.30 -18.98
N GLU A 79 -0.92 -7.29 -17.73
CA GLU A 79 -1.61 -6.13 -17.16
C GLU A 79 -1.02 -5.76 -15.81
N GLN A 80 -0.77 -4.46 -15.59
CA GLN A 80 -0.32 -3.92 -14.32
C GLN A 80 -1.51 -3.41 -13.50
N LEU A 81 -1.89 -4.16 -12.47
CA LEU A 81 -3.04 -3.84 -11.62
C LEU A 81 -2.61 -3.87 -10.15
N TYR A 82 -2.79 -2.76 -9.43
CA TYR A 82 -2.30 -2.62 -8.07
C TYR A 82 -2.91 -3.66 -7.10
N HIS A 83 -2.04 -4.38 -6.40
CA HIS A 83 -2.42 -5.47 -5.49
C HIS A 83 -2.66 -4.91 -4.07
N HIS A 84 -3.66 -4.04 -3.92
CA HIS A 84 -3.92 -3.26 -2.70
C HIS A 84 -3.92 -4.08 -1.38
N LEU A 85 -4.42 -5.32 -1.39
CA LEU A 85 -4.35 -6.23 -0.24
C LEU A 85 -3.38 -7.39 -0.47
N SER A 86 -3.54 -8.15 -1.55
CA SER A 86 -2.82 -9.41 -1.77
C SER A 86 -1.29 -9.25 -1.85
N PHE A 87 -0.77 -8.05 -2.14
CA PHE A 87 0.67 -7.79 -2.23
C PHE A 87 1.44 -8.19 -0.97
N GLY A 88 0.90 -7.88 0.21
CA GLY A 88 1.56 -8.16 1.49
C GLY A 88 1.79 -9.64 1.74
N TRP A 89 0.77 -10.46 1.46
CA TRP A 89 0.86 -11.92 1.58
C TRP A 89 1.63 -12.55 0.42
N LEU A 90 1.54 -12.04 -0.80
CA LEU A 90 2.36 -12.53 -1.92
C LEU A 90 3.86 -12.35 -1.62
N CYS A 91 4.27 -11.14 -1.23
CA CYS A 91 5.65 -10.87 -0.88
C CYS A 91 6.07 -11.64 0.38
N GLY A 92 5.23 -11.63 1.42
CA GLY A 92 5.49 -12.31 2.68
C GLY A 92 5.62 -13.83 2.52
N GLY A 93 4.72 -14.47 1.77
CA GLY A 93 4.79 -15.90 1.46
C GLY A 93 6.06 -16.26 0.70
N ILE A 94 6.45 -15.45 -0.31
CA ILE A 94 7.71 -15.66 -1.04
C ILE A 94 8.92 -15.60 -0.11
N ILE A 95 8.99 -14.60 0.79
CA ILE A 95 10.15 -14.46 1.68
C ILE A 95 10.16 -15.50 2.80
N GLU A 96 9.01 -15.93 3.33
CA GLU A 96 8.94 -17.01 4.32
C GLU A 96 9.47 -18.31 3.70
N HIS A 97 9.00 -18.68 2.51
CA HIS A 97 9.46 -19.90 1.84
C HIS A 97 10.93 -19.80 1.38
N ALA A 98 11.38 -18.63 0.93
CA ALA A 98 12.77 -18.45 0.52
C ALA A 98 13.76 -18.45 1.68
N SER A 99 13.34 -18.00 2.88
CA SER A 99 14.18 -17.89 4.06
C SER A 99 14.08 -19.07 5.02
N GLY A 100 12.94 -19.77 5.05
CA GLY A 100 12.57 -20.73 6.09
C GLY A 100 12.21 -20.08 7.43
N LYS A 101 12.09 -18.74 7.50
CA LYS A 101 11.75 -17.98 8.70
C LYS A 101 10.35 -17.40 8.60
N LYS A 102 9.75 -17.07 9.75
CA LYS A 102 8.45 -16.39 9.78
C LYS A 102 8.59 -14.91 9.43
N PHE A 103 7.55 -14.34 8.82
CA PHE A 103 7.51 -12.96 8.33
C PHE A 103 7.96 -11.96 9.40
N LYS A 104 7.45 -12.14 10.63
CA LYS A 104 7.79 -11.28 11.76
C LYS A 104 9.28 -11.33 12.10
N GLU A 105 9.90 -12.51 12.10
CA GLU A 105 11.33 -12.67 12.36
C GLU A 105 12.15 -11.97 11.29
N ILE A 106 11.75 -12.12 10.02
CA ILE A 106 12.39 -11.44 8.89
C ILE A 106 12.27 -9.93 9.07
N LEU A 107 11.09 -9.40 9.39
CA LEU A 107 10.88 -7.97 9.62
C LEU A 107 11.80 -7.43 10.72
N GLU A 108 11.88 -8.13 11.85
CA GLU A 108 12.69 -7.75 13.01
C GLU A 108 14.19 -7.74 12.67
N GLU A 109 14.70 -8.81 12.07
CA GLU A 109 16.11 -8.94 11.72
C GLU A 109 16.54 -8.03 10.56
N ALA A 110 15.66 -7.82 9.57
CA ALA A 110 15.96 -7.08 8.36
C ALA A 110 15.92 -5.57 8.55
N PHE A 111 14.95 -5.11 9.33
CA PHE A 111 14.57 -3.70 9.39
C PHE A 111 14.55 -3.19 10.83
N ILE A 112 13.85 -3.86 11.75
CA ILE A 112 13.64 -3.29 13.08
C ILE A 112 14.95 -3.11 13.84
N HIS A 113 15.73 -4.20 14.01
CA HIS A 113 16.98 -4.14 14.75
C HIS A 113 18.07 -3.32 14.03
N PRO A 114 18.32 -3.50 12.72
CA PRO A 114 19.35 -2.72 12.03
C PRO A 114 19.07 -1.22 12.02
N LEU A 115 17.79 -0.81 11.98
CA LEU A 115 17.40 0.59 11.97
C LEU A 115 17.18 1.18 13.36
N GLN A 116 17.28 0.36 14.42
CA GLN A 116 17.05 0.76 15.81
C GLN A 116 15.68 1.42 16.00
N ILE A 117 14.64 0.73 15.53
CA ILE A 117 13.23 1.19 15.60
C ILE A 117 12.34 0.23 16.40
N GLU A 118 12.96 -0.57 17.27
CA GLU A 118 12.27 -1.43 18.23
C GLU A 118 11.27 -0.61 19.04
N GLY A 119 10.05 -1.11 19.20
CA GLY A 119 9.04 -0.38 19.95
C GLY A 119 8.23 0.63 19.12
N GLU A 120 8.63 0.87 17.88
CA GLU A 120 8.14 1.98 17.04
C GLU A 120 7.65 1.59 15.66
N LEU A 121 7.87 0.35 15.19
CA LEU A 121 7.26 -0.18 13.98
C LEU A 121 6.79 -1.62 14.22
N TYR A 122 5.54 -1.90 13.86
CA TYR A 122 4.92 -3.22 14.00
C TYR A 122 4.05 -3.55 12.80
N ILE A 123 4.06 -4.82 12.43
CA ILE A 123 3.02 -5.49 11.64
C ILE A 123 2.57 -6.66 12.51
N GLY A 124 1.40 -6.51 13.15
CA GLY A 124 0.99 -7.37 14.26
C GLY A 124 1.68 -6.98 15.57
N ILE A 125 0.98 -6.18 16.38
CA ILE A 125 1.48 -5.73 17.69
C ILE A 125 1.60 -6.92 18.67
N PRO A 126 2.63 -6.92 19.56
CA PRO A 126 2.68 -7.91 20.64
C PRO A 126 1.54 -7.66 21.63
N PRO A 127 1.05 -8.72 22.32
CA PRO A 127 0.09 -8.54 23.40
C PRO A 127 0.74 -7.76 24.55
N GLY A 128 0.01 -6.81 25.14
CA GLY A 128 0.47 -6.13 26.34
C GLY A 128 0.11 -4.65 26.40
N LYS A 129 -0.15 -4.18 27.62
CA LYS A 129 -0.65 -2.81 27.87
C LYS A 129 0.31 -1.70 27.42
N CYS A 130 1.63 -1.95 27.39
CA CYS A 130 2.63 -0.93 27.06
C CYS A 130 2.60 -0.50 25.59
N VAL A 131 2.27 -1.40 24.67
CA VAL A 131 2.09 -1.04 23.25
C VAL A 131 0.68 -0.52 23.05
N GLU A 132 -0.33 -1.22 23.59
CA GLU A 132 -1.75 -0.88 23.41
C GLU A 132 -2.10 0.54 23.90
N SER A 133 -1.49 1.01 24.99
CA SER A 133 -1.75 2.35 25.54
C SER A 133 -1.25 3.50 24.66
N ARG A 134 -0.31 3.23 23.74
CA ARG A 134 0.28 4.22 22.83
C ARG A 134 -0.35 4.20 21.45
N LEU A 135 -1.27 3.29 21.19
CA LEU A 135 -1.92 3.17 19.88
C LEU A 135 -2.92 4.31 19.70
N ALA A 136 -2.75 5.06 18.62
CA ALA A 136 -3.75 6.01 18.19
C ALA A 136 -5.00 5.27 17.64
N THR A 137 -6.17 5.84 17.86
CA THR A 137 -7.41 5.38 17.22
C THR A 137 -7.48 5.95 15.82
N LEU A 138 -7.62 5.10 14.82
CA LEU A 138 -7.86 5.52 13.45
C LEU A 138 -9.25 6.15 13.37
N THR A 139 -9.33 7.38 12.91
CA THR A 139 -10.54 8.18 12.81
C THR A 139 -10.87 8.48 11.35
N ILE A 140 -12.15 8.71 11.05
CA ILE A 140 -12.59 9.22 9.75
C ILE A 140 -13.11 10.63 9.94
N ASP A 141 -12.77 11.49 8.98
CA ASP A 141 -13.38 12.80 8.87
C ASP A 141 -14.82 12.69 8.39
N LYS A 142 -15.75 13.28 9.13
CA LYS A 142 -17.17 13.24 8.78
C LYS A 142 -17.47 13.99 7.48
N ASP A 143 -16.73 15.06 7.18
CA ASP A 143 -16.90 15.85 5.96
C ASP A 143 -16.34 15.10 4.75
N ASP A 144 -15.19 14.44 4.88
CA ASP A 144 -14.66 13.61 3.79
C ASP A 144 -15.53 12.38 3.52
N LEU A 145 -16.08 11.76 4.58
CA LEU A 145 -17.08 10.70 4.46
C LEU A 145 -18.34 11.22 3.75
N GLN A 146 -18.86 12.39 4.11
CA GLN A 146 -20.03 12.98 3.44
C GLN A 146 -19.76 13.29 1.96
N LYS A 147 -18.58 13.82 1.63
CA LYS A 147 -18.18 14.07 0.23
C LYS A 147 -18.12 12.77 -0.57
N LEU A 148 -17.51 11.72 -0.01
CA LEU A 148 -17.46 10.39 -0.60
C LEU A 148 -18.86 9.82 -0.84
N LEU A 149 -19.70 9.82 0.19
CA LEU A 149 -21.09 9.36 0.12
C LEU A 149 -21.90 10.13 -0.92
N GLY A 150 -21.68 11.45 -1.02
CA GLY A 150 -22.30 12.30 -2.03
C GLY A 150 -21.87 11.95 -3.46
N VAL A 151 -20.62 11.55 -3.68
CA VAL A 151 -20.16 11.06 -4.99
C VAL A 151 -20.79 9.70 -5.31
N CYS A 152 -20.77 8.75 -4.36
CA CYS A 152 -21.36 7.42 -4.53
C CYS A 152 -22.87 7.46 -4.81
N SER A 153 -23.61 8.36 -4.17
CA SER A 153 -25.05 8.53 -4.39
C SER A 153 -25.38 9.08 -5.78
N ARG A 154 -24.58 10.01 -6.30
CA ARG A 154 -24.72 10.52 -7.68
C ARG A 154 -24.39 9.48 -8.74
N LEU A 155 -23.45 8.57 -8.45
CA LEU A 155 -23.13 7.44 -9.33
C LEU A 155 -24.27 6.43 -9.43
N ALA A 156 -24.96 6.17 -8.31
CA ALA A 156 -26.10 5.27 -8.28
C ALA A 156 -27.31 5.80 -9.10
N THR A 157 -27.43 7.11 -9.30
CA THR A 157 -28.56 7.74 -10.01
C THR A 157 -28.32 7.98 -11.51
N ARG A 158 -27.17 7.56 -12.09
CA ARG A 158 -26.82 7.66 -13.53
C ARG A 158 -27.01 9.05 -14.17
N THR A 159 -27.00 10.12 -13.38
CA THR A 159 -27.10 11.50 -13.86
C THR A 159 -25.67 12.02 -14.01
N LEU A 160 -24.98 11.57 -15.05
CA LEU A 160 -23.59 11.97 -15.29
C LEU A 160 -23.56 13.09 -16.33
N ASP A 161 -23.02 14.24 -15.95
CA ASP A 161 -22.47 15.21 -16.91
C ASP A 161 -20.96 14.97 -17.10
N LYS A 162 -20.34 15.70 -18.03
CA LYS A 162 -18.91 15.55 -18.35
C LYS A 162 -17.99 15.94 -17.18
N ASP A 163 -18.42 16.85 -16.31
CA ASP A 163 -17.64 17.35 -15.18
C ASP A 163 -17.64 16.31 -14.03
N ASP A 164 -18.76 15.62 -13.85
CA ASP A 164 -18.89 14.50 -12.92
C ASP A 164 -18.11 13.25 -13.37
N HIS A 165 -17.97 13.00 -14.67
CA HIS A 165 -17.11 11.92 -15.17
C HIS A 165 -15.62 12.19 -14.90
N GLU A 166 -15.15 13.43 -15.06
CA GLU A 166 -13.79 13.79 -14.66
C GLU A 166 -13.60 13.74 -13.14
N LYS A 167 -14.57 14.20 -12.34
CA LYS A 167 -14.52 14.06 -10.87
C LYS A 167 -14.54 12.59 -10.43
N LEU A 168 -15.26 11.73 -11.16
CA LEU A 168 -15.31 10.29 -10.93
C LEU A 168 -13.95 9.65 -11.20
N LEU A 169 -13.33 9.93 -12.36
CA LEU A 169 -11.98 9.46 -12.66
C LEU A 169 -10.98 9.98 -11.61
N ARG A 170 -11.11 11.24 -11.18
CA ARG A 170 -10.31 11.82 -10.09
C ARG A 170 -10.50 11.08 -8.77
N VAL A 171 -11.72 10.67 -8.41
CA VAL A 171 -12.00 9.88 -7.19
C VAL A 171 -11.49 8.45 -7.34
N ILE A 172 -11.74 7.76 -8.45
CA ILE A 172 -11.23 6.39 -8.66
C ILE A 172 -9.69 6.38 -8.62
N SER A 173 -9.04 7.34 -9.28
CA SER A 173 -7.58 7.51 -9.25
C SER A 173 -7.04 8.00 -7.90
N ARG A 174 -7.80 8.82 -7.14
CA ARG A 174 -7.39 9.28 -5.79
C ARG A 174 -7.45 8.19 -4.73
N PHE A 175 -8.21 7.12 -4.98
CA PHE A 175 -8.53 6.13 -3.97
C PHE A 175 -7.87 4.77 -4.22
N ASP A 176 -7.15 4.59 -5.33
CA ASP A 176 -6.65 3.29 -5.81
C ASP A 176 -7.74 2.19 -5.72
N ILE A 177 -9.01 2.59 -5.86
CA ILE A 177 -10.15 1.70 -5.78
C ILE A 177 -10.18 0.91 -7.09
N PRO A 178 -10.06 -0.43 -7.05
CA PRO A 178 -10.25 -1.24 -8.24
C PRO A 178 -11.59 -0.89 -8.88
N SER A 179 -11.60 -0.77 -10.21
CA SER A 179 -12.83 -0.53 -11.00
C SER A 179 -13.92 -1.59 -10.79
N THR A 180 -13.59 -2.67 -10.07
CA THR A 180 -14.45 -3.79 -9.68
C THR A 180 -15.26 -3.55 -8.40
N ILE A 181 -15.00 -2.49 -7.62
CA ILE A 181 -15.76 -2.18 -6.38
C ILE A 181 -17.03 -1.38 -6.69
N GLN A 182 -18.19 -1.86 -6.24
CA GLN A 182 -19.47 -1.17 -6.46
C GLN A 182 -19.60 0.06 -5.54
N PRO A 183 -20.23 1.17 -5.98
CA PRO A 183 -20.37 2.38 -5.17
C PRO A 183 -21.05 2.19 -3.80
N GLY A 184 -21.95 1.20 -3.68
CA GLY A 184 -22.58 0.82 -2.41
C GLY A 184 -21.59 0.20 -1.41
N ASP A 185 -20.61 -0.57 -1.89
CA ASP A 185 -19.59 -1.23 -1.08
C ASP A 185 -18.60 -0.21 -0.49
N VAL A 186 -18.32 0.89 -1.22
CA VAL A 186 -17.39 1.95 -0.79
C VAL A 186 -17.91 2.69 0.46
N SER A 187 -19.22 2.95 0.52
CA SER A 187 -19.88 3.61 1.66
C SER A 187 -19.80 2.78 2.95
N GLN A 188 -20.12 1.49 2.84
CA GLN A 188 -20.10 0.56 3.97
C GLN A 188 -18.67 0.23 4.40
N ALA A 189 -17.75 0.07 3.45
CA ALA A 189 -16.33 -0.09 3.73
C ALA A 189 -15.78 1.13 4.48
N ALA A 190 -16.08 2.35 4.03
CA ALA A 190 -15.60 3.57 4.68
C ALA A 190 -15.97 3.61 6.17
N THR A 191 -17.21 3.32 6.56
CA THR A 191 -17.61 3.36 7.98
C THR A 191 -17.11 2.18 8.81
N THR A 192 -16.92 1.02 8.20
CA THR A 192 -16.58 -0.23 8.90
C THR A 192 -15.07 -0.43 9.05
N LEU A 193 -14.27 0.05 8.10
CA LEU A 193 -12.82 -0.12 8.08
C LEU A 193 -12.12 0.40 9.36
N PRO A 194 -12.36 1.63 9.86
CA PRO A 194 -11.71 2.08 11.08
C PRO A 194 -12.08 1.22 12.29
N VAL A 195 -13.33 0.75 12.38
CA VAL A 195 -13.77 -0.11 13.49
C VAL A 195 -12.98 -1.42 13.47
N ILE A 196 -12.86 -2.04 12.29
CA ILE A 196 -12.10 -3.27 12.07
C ILE A 196 -10.62 -3.06 12.44
N PHE A 197 -9.96 -2.05 11.85
CA PHE A 197 -8.53 -1.76 12.10
C PHE A 197 -8.23 -1.22 13.51
N ASN A 198 -9.25 -0.75 14.24
CA ASN A 198 -9.11 -0.39 15.65
C ASN A 198 -9.32 -1.58 16.60
N SER A 199 -9.84 -2.72 16.12
CA SER A 199 -10.00 -3.92 16.95
C SER A 199 -8.65 -4.52 17.34
N LEU A 200 -8.54 -5.04 18.57
CA LEU A 200 -7.29 -5.66 19.02
C LEU A 200 -6.91 -6.90 18.21
N ASN A 201 -7.89 -7.66 17.71
CA ASN A 201 -7.65 -8.83 16.88
C ASN A 201 -6.89 -8.43 15.60
N VAL A 202 -7.38 -7.42 14.88
CA VAL A 202 -6.76 -6.94 13.64
C VAL A 202 -5.42 -6.25 13.90
N ARG A 203 -5.29 -5.50 15.00
CA ARG A 203 -4.01 -4.85 15.37
C ARG A 203 -2.91 -5.85 15.69
N ARG A 204 -3.28 -7.00 16.25
CA ARG A 204 -2.35 -8.10 16.62
C ARG A 204 -2.04 -9.03 15.45
N ALA A 205 -2.92 -9.10 14.45
CA ALA A 205 -2.72 -9.92 13.26
C ALA A 205 -1.56 -9.42 12.39
N ILE A 206 -1.00 -10.31 11.56
CA ILE A 206 0.02 -9.95 10.58
C ILE A 206 -0.70 -9.64 9.27
N ILE A 207 -0.87 -8.35 8.95
CA ILE A 207 -1.56 -7.88 7.73
C ILE A 207 -0.63 -6.89 7.01
N PRO A 208 0.45 -7.36 6.37
CA PRO A 208 1.56 -6.51 5.93
C PRO A 208 1.17 -5.40 4.96
N ALA A 209 0.08 -5.58 4.21
CA ALA A 209 -0.43 -4.58 3.28
C ALA A 209 -1.25 -3.45 3.95
N ALA A 210 -1.77 -3.64 5.18
CA ALA A 210 -2.84 -2.78 5.68
C ALA A 210 -2.76 -2.36 7.15
N ASN A 211 -2.09 -3.10 8.04
CA ASN A 211 -2.12 -2.83 9.49
C ASN A 211 -0.78 -2.41 10.11
N GLY A 212 0.10 -1.77 9.33
CA GLY A 212 1.35 -1.23 9.86
C GLY A 212 1.10 -0.18 10.95
N HIS A 213 1.68 -0.38 12.13
CA HIS A 213 1.67 0.58 13.24
C HIS A 213 3.06 1.15 13.41
N CYS A 214 3.24 2.45 13.19
CA CYS A 214 4.56 3.05 13.34
C CYS A 214 4.55 4.49 13.87
N SER A 215 5.66 4.89 14.47
CA SER A 215 5.96 6.31 14.70
C SER A 215 6.44 6.97 13.41
N ALA A 216 6.25 8.28 13.27
CA ALA A 216 6.82 9.05 12.15
C ALA A 216 8.36 8.87 12.05
N ARG A 217 9.06 8.80 13.19
CA ARG A 217 10.51 8.58 13.22
C ARG A 217 10.89 7.22 12.65
N ALA A 218 10.20 6.16 13.05
CA ALA A 218 10.47 4.82 12.54
C ALA A 218 10.16 4.71 11.05
N LEU A 219 9.05 5.30 10.60
CA LEU A 219 8.71 5.32 9.18
C LEU A 219 9.74 6.10 8.36
N ALA A 220 10.21 7.25 8.84
CA ALA A 220 11.27 8.01 8.17
C ALA A 220 12.58 7.22 8.08
N ARG A 221 12.98 6.51 9.15
CA ARG A 221 14.17 5.64 9.13
C ARG A 221 14.02 4.47 8.15
N TYR A 222 12.84 3.87 8.10
CA TYR A 222 12.53 2.82 7.13
C TYR A 222 12.68 3.33 5.69
N TYR A 223 12.09 4.49 5.37
CA TYR A 223 12.23 5.13 4.06
C TYR A 223 13.69 5.51 3.75
N ALA A 224 14.44 6.04 4.74
CA ALA A 224 15.86 6.33 4.57
C ALA A 224 16.69 5.08 4.23
N ALA A 225 16.38 3.93 4.82
CA ALA A 225 17.06 2.67 4.54
C ALA A 225 16.83 2.17 3.11
N LEU A 226 15.65 2.47 2.55
CA LEU A 226 15.32 2.19 1.17
C LEU A 226 15.96 3.20 0.20
N ALA A 227 16.55 4.31 0.70
CA ALA A 227 17.09 5.38 -0.14
C ALA A 227 18.17 4.89 -1.09
N ASP A 228 18.90 3.85 -0.70
CA ASP A 228 19.95 3.24 -1.52
C ASP A 228 19.41 2.15 -2.49
N GLY A 229 18.09 2.04 -2.72
CA GLY A 229 17.53 1.06 -3.67
C GLY A 229 16.00 0.90 -3.77
N GLY A 230 15.21 1.93 -3.48
CA GLY A 230 13.74 1.86 -3.37
C GLY A 230 12.97 1.49 -4.65
N PHE A 231 11.79 0.88 -4.48
CA PHE A 231 11.03 0.23 -5.57
C PHE A 231 9.92 1.11 -6.22
N ARG A 232 9.48 2.22 -5.60
CA ARG A 232 8.43 3.10 -6.17
C ARG A 232 8.98 4.47 -6.53
N ARG A 233 9.47 4.63 -7.76
CA ARG A 233 10.07 5.90 -8.21
C ARG A 233 9.04 7.01 -8.23
N ALA A 234 9.36 8.10 -7.55
CA ALA A 234 8.62 9.33 -7.54
C ALA A 234 9.28 10.30 -8.53
N ILE A 235 8.45 10.98 -9.31
CA ILE A 235 8.86 11.70 -10.52
C ILE A 235 8.52 13.19 -10.35
N SER A 236 9.48 14.07 -10.68
CA SER A 236 9.24 15.52 -10.73
C SER A 236 8.40 15.91 -11.95
N LYS A 237 7.92 17.16 -11.96
CA LYS A 237 7.15 17.74 -13.07
C LYS A 237 7.84 17.65 -14.44
N ASP A 238 9.18 17.60 -14.48
CA ASP A 238 9.98 17.47 -15.70
C ASP A 238 10.28 16.01 -16.11
N GLY A 239 9.72 15.02 -15.40
CA GLY A 239 9.90 13.61 -15.69
C GLY A 239 11.15 12.97 -15.06
N SER A 240 11.96 13.73 -14.32
CA SER A 240 13.14 13.18 -13.64
C SER A 240 12.77 12.35 -12.40
N ILE A 241 13.55 11.31 -12.10
CA ILE A 241 13.36 10.53 -10.88
C ILE A 241 13.95 11.32 -9.71
N VAL A 242 13.10 11.68 -8.75
CA VAL A 242 13.50 12.49 -7.59
C VAL A 242 13.59 11.69 -6.30
N GLY A 243 12.88 10.56 -6.20
CA GLY A 243 12.88 9.78 -4.98
C GLY A 243 11.96 8.58 -5.03
N PHE A 244 11.47 8.14 -3.88
CA PHE A 244 10.35 7.21 -3.75
C PHE A 244 9.53 7.53 -2.51
N GLY A 245 8.25 7.19 -2.55
CA GLY A 245 7.31 7.55 -1.50
C GLY A 245 5.90 7.13 -1.88
N HIS A 246 5.02 7.08 -0.89
CA HIS A 246 3.58 7.12 -1.12
C HIS A 246 2.82 7.48 0.16
N SER A 247 1.59 7.93 -0.05
CA SER A 247 0.60 8.05 1.03
C SER A 247 -0.16 6.73 1.21
N GLY A 248 -0.51 6.41 2.44
CA GLY A 248 -1.39 5.31 2.81
C GLY A 248 -2.70 5.83 3.39
N LEU A 249 -3.78 5.08 3.17
CA LEU A 249 -5.12 5.43 3.63
C LEU A 249 -5.19 5.64 5.15
N GLY A 250 -4.35 4.94 5.91
CA GLY A 250 -4.28 5.02 7.37
C GLY A 250 -3.77 6.35 7.95
N GLY A 251 -3.48 7.34 7.09
CA GLY A 251 -3.00 8.66 7.52
C GLY A 251 -1.47 8.75 7.67
N SER A 252 -0.73 7.87 6.98
CA SER A 252 0.72 7.92 6.94
C SER A 252 1.22 8.24 5.53
N THR A 253 2.26 9.03 5.43
CA THR A 253 2.99 9.26 4.18
C THR A 253 4.47 9.22 4.47
N GLY A 254 5.23 8.52 3.62
CA GLY A 254 6.68 8.54 3.64
C GLY A 254 7.23 8.91 2.28
N PHE A 255 8.37 9.60 2.29
CA PHE A 255 9.09 10.04 1.11
C PHE A 255 10.59 10.01 1.40
N ALA A 256 11.38 9.58 0.42
CA ALA A 256 12.83 9.67 0.46
C ALA A 256 13.36 10.15 -0.89
N ASP A 257 14.31 11.08 -0.84
CA ASP A 257 15.07 11.60 -1.95
C ASP A 257 16.53 11.12 -1.81
N MET A 258 16.97 10.36 -2.81
CA MET A 258 18.29 9.73 -2.79
C MET A 258 19.41 10.75 -3.05
N ASN A 259 19.16 11.73 -3.91
CA ASN A 259 20.15 12.72 -4.33
C ASN A 259 20.50 13.66 -3.18
N ASN A 260 19.51 14.02 -2.38
CA ASN A 260 19.62 14.89 -1.23
C ASN A 260 19.83 14.13 0.09
N ARG A 261 19.89 12.79 0.03
CA ARG A 261 19.98 11.90 1.21
C ARG A 261 18.96 12.27 2.29
N PHE A 262 17.73 12.50 1.86
CA PHE A 262 16.66 13.00 2.71
C PHE A 262 15.54 11.97 2.81
N ALA A 263 14.97 11.82 3.99
CA ALA A 263 13.73 11.07 4.18
C ALA A 263 12.85 11.79 5.19
N ILE A 264 11.55 11.80 4.90
CA ILE A 264 10.52 12.37 5.76
C ILE A 264 9.34 11.42 5.84
N ALA A 265 8.74 11.36 7.02
CA ALA A 265 7.46 10.72 7.20
C ALA A 265 6.54 11.57 8.06
N VAL A 266 5.27 11.56 7.72
CA VAL A 266 4.20 12.24 8.46
C VAL A 266 3.15 11.20 8.78
N THR A 267 2.77 11.10 10.06
CA THR A 267 1.73 10.18 10.53
C THR A 267 0.67 10.95 11.29
N VAL A 268 -0.58 10.78 10.89
CA VAL A 268 -1.78 11.25 11.59
C VAL A 268 -2.71 10.07 11.81
N ASN A 269 -3.54 10.13 12.84
CA ASN A 269 -4.55 9.08 13.11
C ASN A 269 -5.87 9.35 12.36
N LYS A 270 -5.84 10.23 11.37
CA LYS A 270 -6.97 10.60 10.53
C LYS A 270 -6.82 9.87 9.20
N MET A 271 -7.73 8.93 8.96
CA MET A 271 -7.85 8.23 7.69
C MET A 271 -8.06 9.28 6.59
N SER A 272 -7.15 9.30 5.62
CA SER A 272 -7.16 10.24 4.51
C SER A 272 -6.32 9.70 3.37
N PHE A 273 -6.54 10.21 2.16
CA PHE A 273 -5.81 9.81 0.96
C PHE A 273 -4.52 10.62 0.79
N GLY A 274 -3.85 10.93 1.89
CA GLY A 274 -2.57 11.63 1.86
C GLY A 274 -2.63 13.14 1.58
N ALA A 275 -3.82 13.75 1.48
CA ALA A 275 -3.91 15.18 1.16
C ALA A 275 -3.25 16.06 2.23
N VAL A 276 -3.56 15.82 3.51
CA VAL A 276 -2.98 16.58 4.63
C VAL A 276 -1.48 16.29 4.78
N THR A 277 -1.11 15.01 4.80
CA THR A 277 0.27 14.58 5.02
C THR A 277 1.17 14.91 3.82
N GLY A 278 0.65 14.81 2.60
CA GLY A 278 1.30 15.23 1.37
C GLY A 278 1.55 16.74 1.33
N ASN A 279 0.60 17.56 1.77
CA ASN A 279 0.80 19.01 1.88
C ASN A 279 1.90 19.38 2.89
N ILE A 280 1.99 18.65 4.00
CA ILE A 280 3.08 18.84 4.97
C ILE A 280 4.43 18.48 4.33
N ILE A 281 4.51 17.36 3.61
CA ILE A 281 5.73 16.96 2.90
C ILE A 281 6.12 17.99 1.85
N ASN A 282 5.15 18.46 1.06
CA ASN A 282 5.37 19.49 0.05
C ASN A 282 5.93 20.77 0.67
N PHE A 283 5.34 21.23 1.77
CA PHE A 283 5.80 22.40 2.51
C PHE A 283 7.23 22.21 3.04
N VAL A 284 7.53 21.09 3.71
CA VAL A 284 8.88 20.85 4.26
C VAL A 284 9.91 20.78 3.15
N CYS A 285 9.61 20.08 2.06
CA CYS A 285 10.54 19.97 0.94
C CYS A 285 10.73 21.31 0.22
N SER A 286 9.70 22.16 0.11
CA SER A 286 9.85 23.52 -0.44
C SER A 286 10.75 24.39 0.43
N GLU A 287 10.61 24.33 1.76
CA GLU A 287 11.49 25.07 2.68
C GLU A 287 12.95 24.59 2.62
N LEU A 288 13.16 23.31 2.30
CA LEU A 288 14.48 22.69 2.19
C LEU A 288 15.07 22.71 0.77
N ASN A 289 14.36 23.25 -0.23
CA ASN A 289 14.72 23.19 -1.65
C ASN A 289 14.94 21.75 -2.18
N ILE A 290 14.16 20.79 -1.69
CA ILE A 290 14.18 19.39 -2.13
C ILE A 290 13.07 19.20 -3.17
N PRO A 291 13.35 18.58 -4.32
CA PRO A 291 12.33 18.39 -5.35
C PRO A 291 11.24 17.43 -4.86
N VAL A 292 9.99 17.86 -5.01
CA VAL A 292 8.83 17.10 -4.57
C VAL A 292 8.19 16.41 -5.77
N PRO A 293 7.84 15.12 -5.64
CA PRO A 293 7.03 14.42 -6.63
C PRO A 293 5.71 15.12 -6.93
N GLU A 294 5.30 15.09 -8.20
CA GLU A 294 4.02 15.71 -8.62
C GLU A 294 2.83 15.16 -7.83
N GLU A 295 2.86 13.88 -7.47
CA GLU A 295 1.83 13.20 -6.66
C GLU A 295 1.56 13.88 -5.31
N PHE A 296 2.55 14.53 -4.69
CA PHE A 296 2.34 15.32 -3.47
C PHE A 296 1.96 16.77 -3.76
N SER A 297 2.27 17.27 -4.96
CA SER A 297 1.91 18.61 -5.43
C SER A 297 0.46 18.73 -5.88
N ILE A 298 -0.17 17.64 -6.35
CA ILE A 298 -1.61 17.58 -6.73
C ILE A 298 -2.52 18.01 -5.57
N PHE A 299 -2.04 17.94 -4.34
CA PHE A 299 -2.77 18.36 -3.14
C PHE A 299 -2.56 19.83 -2.76
N SER A 300 -1.56 20.50 -3.34
CA SER A 300 -1.08 21.84 -2.96
C SER A 300 -1.54 22.97 -3.91
N GLU A 301 -1.78 22.65 -5.19
CA GLU A 301 -2.41 23.57 -6.14
C GLU A 301 -3.66 22.88 -6.72
N MET A 302 -4.61 23.66 -7.24
CA MET A 302 -5.26 23.46 -8.56
C MET A 302 -6.71 23.97 -8.54
N GLY A 303 -6.84 25.18 -9.08
CA GLY A 303 -8.09 25.69 -9.64
C GLY A 303 -8.52 24.89 -10.90
N PRO A 304 -9.61 25.30 -11.56
CA PRO A 304 -10.48 24.43 -12.37
C PRO A 304 -9.88 23.75 -13.62
N ASN A 305 -8.64 24.02 -14.04
CA ASN A 305 -8.18 23.73 -15.39
C ASN A 305 -6.99 22.77 -15.53
N ALA A 306 -6.76 21.86 -14.59
CA ALA A 306 -5.56 21.04 -14.64
C ALA A 306 -5.81 19.55 -14.93
N GLN A 307 -5.16 19.09 -16.00
CA GLN A 307 -5.15 17.71 -16.49
C GLN A 307 -4.20 16.83 -15.67
N ILE A 308 -4.65 15.62 -15.36
CA ILE A 308 -3.88 14.58 -14.68
C ILE A 308 -3.18 13.73 -15.73
N CYS A 309 -1.86 13.63 -15.66
CA CYS A 309 -1.09 12.66 -16.45
C CYS A 309 -1.28 11.26 -15.87
N LEU A 310 -2.24 10.49 -16.41
CA LEU A 310 -2.21 9.03 -16.32
C LEU A 310 -0.90 8.56 -16.96
N GLY A 311 -0.16 7.70 -16.25
CA GLY A 311 1.18 7.27 -16.58
C GLY A 311 1.37 6.97 -18.07
N ARG A 312 2.38 7.60 -18.67
CA ARG A 312 2.90 7.16 -19.96
C ARG A 312 3.43 5.75 -19.80
N LEU A 313 2.83 4.82 -20.57
CA LEU A 313 3.43 3.56 -20.97
C LEU A 313 4.91 3.79 -21.30
N LEU A 314 5.82 3.23 -20.52
CA LEU A 314 7.21 3.06 -20.93
C LEU A 314 7.37 1.62 -21.41
N ASN A 315 7.00 1.41 -22.67
CA ASN A 315 7.69 0.41 -23.48
C ASN A 315 9.09 0.97 -23.77
N ASN A 316 10.10 0.35 -23.16
CA ASN A 316 11.44 0.02 -23.69
C ASN A 316 12.42 -0.27 -22.56
#